data_AF-A0AAV6YLI0-F1
#
_entry.id   AF-A0AAV6YLI0-F1
#
_cell.length_a   1.000
_cell.length_b   1.000
_cell.length_c   1.000
_cell.angle_alpha   90.00
_cell.angle_beta   90.00
_cell.angle_gamma   90.00
#
_symmetry.space_group_name_H-M   'P 1'
#
loop_
_entity.id
_entity.type
_entity.pdbx_description
1 polymer ?
#
loop_
_entity_poly.entity_id
_entity_poly.type
_entity_poly.pdbx_seq_one_letter_code
_entity_poly.pdbx_strand_id
1 'polypeptide(L)'
;MKWVDNHKAVFTVDLVAASSVHTQDPHLDKFFTLVQVLEEQSFPFRLKDVIITESNVESELKGSMGNLRLAALGPTVCFCHQLLDKLILLIVRPPVIGGHIVNLGRAAFEVVAMLVSQIHRTLEGSQDQHGRNGLLASYLYYAFHLPSDMPAQLSSSVPHASSTSAYHSATLSRATGRPSSLTLARCRSISNSNPDLTSTPGSTDDEEVLKIMGGKVHIAS
;
A
#
# COMPACT_ATOMS: atom_id res chain seq x y z
N MET A 1 -34.61 -10.04 -22.73
CA MET A 1 -34.37 -10.89 -23.91
C MET A 1 -35.69 -11.45 -24.39
N LYS A 2 -35.98 -11.38 -25.70
CA LYS A 2 -37.12 -12.03 -26.32
C LYS A 2 -36.54 -13.08 -27.27
N TRP A 3 -36.73 -14.36 -26.95
CA TRP A 3 -36.21 -15.47 -27.75
C TRP A 3 -36.87 -15.43 -29.13
N VAL A 4 -36.08 -15.60 -30.19
CA VAL A 4 -36.51 -15.44 -31.59
C VAL A 4 -37.58 -16.48 -31.98
N ASP A 5 -37.63 -17.59 -31.25
CA ASP A 5 -38.47 -18.76 -31.50
C ASP A 5 -39.52 -19.02 -30.41
N ASN A 6 -39.65 -18.13 -29.41
CA ASN A 6 -40.56 -18.31 -28.27
C ASN A 6 -40.34 -19.62 -27.47
N HIS A 7 -39.14 -20.21 -27.56
CA HIS A 7 -38.77 -21.36 -26.73
C HIS A 7 -38.30 -20.90 -25.34
N LYS A 8 -38.56 -21.74 -24.33
CA LYS A 8 -38.01 -21.53 -22.98
C LYS A 8 -36.50 -21.73 -23.01
N ALA A 9 -35.76 -20.89 -22.27
CA ALA A 9 -34.32 -21.05 -22.10
C ALA A 9 -34.00 -22.45 -21.54
N VAL A 10 -33.07 -23.16 -22.19
CA VAL A 10 -32.62 -24.50 -21.76
C VAL A 10 -31.55 -24.38 -20.67
N PHE A 11 -30.68 -23.38 -20.77
CA PHE A 11 -29.68 -23.03 -19.76
C PHE A 11 -29.31 -21.54 -19.88
N THR A 12 -28.68 -21.01 -18.83
CA THR A 12 -28.12 -19.66 -18.79
C THR A 12 -26.61 -19.75 -18.82
N VAL A 13 -25.96 -18.87 -19.60
CA VAL A 13 -24.51 -18.69 -19.60
C VAL A 13 -24.22 -17.27 -19.15
N ASP A 14 -23.50 -17.14 -18.04
CA ASP A 14 -23.01 -15.87 -17.56
C ASP A 14 -21.53 -15.72 -17.95
N LEU A 15 -21.22 -14.67 -18.70
CA LEU A 15 -19.85 -14.32 -19.07
C LEU A 15 -19.36 -13.20 -18.16
N VAL A 16 -18.36 -13.50 -17.33
CA VAL A 16 -17.69 -12.52 -16.49
C VAL A 16 -16.33 -12.23 -17.12
N ALA A 17 -16.13 -10.99 -17.57
CA ALA A 17 -14.80 -10.55 -17.94
C ALA A 17 -13.90 -10.60 -16.70
N ALA A 18 -12.63 -10.99 -16.84
CA ALA A 18 -11.64 -10.95 -15.78
C ALA A 18 -10.44 -10.10 -16.22
N SER A 19 -9.90 -9.26 -15.34
CA SER A 19 -8.71 -8.45 -15.63
C SER A 19 -7.81 -8.35 -14.41
N SER A 20 -6.50 -8.42 -14.62
CA SER A 20 -5.49 -8.09 -13.60
C SER A 20 -5.13 -6.60 -13.57
N VAL A 21 -5.62 -5.83 -14.56
CA VAL A 21 -5.30 -4.41 -14.74
C VAL A 21 -6.47 -3.53 -14.31
N HIS A 22 -7.70 -3.92 -14.68
CA HIS A 22 -8.90 -3.15 -14.39
C HIS A 22 -9.60 -3.73 -13.17
N THR A 23 -10.20 -2.86 -12.35
CA THR A 23 -10.79 -3.31 -11.08
C THR A 23 -12.08 -4.11 -11.28
N GLN A 24 -12.77 -3.84 -12.39
CA GLN A 24 -14.08 -4.43 -12.71
C GLN A 24 -15.14 -4.11 -11.65
N ASP A 25 -14.87 -3.10 -10.83
CA ASP A 25 -15.76 -2.58 -9.81
C ASP A 25 -15.99 -1.08 -10.08
N PRO A 26 -17.24 -0.64 -10.27
CA PRO A 26 -17.54 0.73 -10.68
C PRO A 26 -17.15 1.77 -9.62
N HIS A 27 -17.12 1.41 -8.34
CA HIS A 27 -16.74 2.31 -7.25
C HIS A 27 -15.23 2.47 -7.16
N LEU A 28 -14.48 1.37 -7.33
CA LEU A 28 -13.02 1.41 -7.41
C LEU A 28 -12.56 2.15 -8.67
N ASP A 29 -13.13 1.84 -9.84
CA ASP A 29 -12.79 2.50 -11.10
C ASP A 29 -13.02 4.02 -11.05
N LYS A 30 -14.15 4.46 -10.48
CA LYS A 30 -14.43 5.90 -10.31
C LYS A 30 -13.39 6.56 -9.41
N PHE A 31 -13.05 5.94 -8.29
CA PHE A 31 -12.06 6.48 -7.36
C PHE A 31 -10.67 6.61 -8.00
N PHE A 32 -10.17 5.53 -8.60
CA PHE A 32 -8.85 5.54 -9.25
C PHE A 32 -8.79 6.56 -10.40
N THR A 33 -9.85 6.64 -11.20
CA THR A 33 -9.92 7.64 -12.28
C THR A 33 -9.85 9.06 -11.74
N LEU A 34 -10.60 9.38 -10.68
CA LEU A 34 -10.58 10.73 -10.11
C LEU A 34 -9.24 11.08 -9.45
N VAL A 35 -8.60 10.13 -8.79
CA VAL A 35 -7.24 10.33 -8.25
C VAL A 35 -6.23 10.55 -9.38
N GLN A 36 -6.32 9.78 -10.47
CA GLN A 36 -5.44 9.96 -11.63
C GLN A 36 -5.65 11.34 -12.28
N VAL A 37 -6.90 11.75 -12.51
CA VAL A 37 -7.23 13.08 -13.06
C VAL A 37 -6.65 14.19 -12.17
N LEU A 38 -6.72 14.01 -10.85
CA LEU A 38 -6.14 14.94 -9.88
C LEU A 38 -4.60 14.97 -9.93
N GLU A 39 -3.95 13.81 -10.05
CA GLU A 39 -2.49 13.70 -10.15
C GLU A 39 -1.96 14.31 -11.45
N GLU A 40 -2.65 14.10 -12.56
CA GLU A 40 -2.29 14.60 -13.89
C GLU A 40 -2.72 16.06 -14.12
N GLN A 41 -3.53 16.64 -13.22
CA GLN A 41 -4.16 17.96 -13.39
C GLN A 41 -4.89 18.08 -14.75
N SER A 42 -5.53 16.99 -15.16
CA SER A 42 -6.13 16.84 -16.49
C SER A 42 -7.55 17.42 -16.50
N PHE A 43 -7.69 18.74 -16.33
CA PHE A 43 -8.98 19.42 -16.33
C PHE A 43 -9.21 20.21 -17.62
N PRO A 44 -10.43 20.20 -18.19
CA PRO A 44 -11.59 19.40 -17.79
C PRO A 44 -11.49 17.94 -18.25
N PHE A 45 -12.03 17.00 -17.45
CA PHE A 45 -12.08 15.58 -17.78
C PHE A 45 -13.52 15.07 -17.88
N ARG A 46 -13.87 14.34 -18.94
CA ARG A 46 -15.22 13.79 -19.11
C ARG A 46 -15.30 12.36 -18.60
N LEU A 47 -16.00 12.15 -17.47
CA LEU A 47 -16.24 10.85 -16.87
C LEU A 47 -17.70 10.45 -17.03
N LYS A 48 -18.00 9.64 -18.05
CA LYS A 48 -19.38 9.25 -18.45
C LYS A 48 -20.26 10.50 -18.65
N ASP A 49 -21.23 10.72 -17.77
CA ASP A 49 -22.20 11.81 -17.81
C ASP A 49 -21.76 13.04 -16.99
N VAL A 50 -20.64 12.97 -16.29
CA VAL A 50 -20.10 14.05 -15.44
C VAL A 50 -18.85 14.65 -16.08
N ILE A 51 -18.74 15.98 -16.06
CA ILE A 51 -17.51 16.69 -16.43
C ILE A 51 -16.81 17.11 -15.13
N ILE A 52 -15.60 16.60 -14.93
CA ILE A 52 -14.75 16.92 -13.80
C ILE A 52 -13.96 18.19 -14.14
N THR A 53 -14.05 19.18 -13.27
CA THR A 53 -13.38 20.47 -13.33
C THR A 53 -12.67 20.73 -12.01
N GLU A 54 -11.74 21.69 -11.99
CA GLU A 54 -11.08 22.13 -10.76
C GLU A 54 -12.08 22.54 -9.66
N SER A 55 -13.23 23.10 -10.05
CA SER A 55 -14.27 23.56 -9.13
C SER A 55 -15.10 22.45 -8.48
N ASN A 56 -15.17 21.25 -9.07
CA ASN A 56 -16.01 20.16 -8.57
C ASN A 56 -15.25 18.90 -8.14
N VAL A 57 -13.98 18.75 -8.54
CA VAL A 57 -13.19 17.54 -8.31
C VAL A 57 -13.05 17.19 -6.83
N GLU A 58 -12.95 18.18 -5.93
CA GLU A 58 -12.94 17.93 -4.49
C GLU A 58 -14.21 17.20 -4.03
N SER A 59 -15.38 17.69 -4.46
CA SER A 59 -16.66 17.13 -4.08
C SER A 59 -16.88 15.73 -4.67
N GLU A 60 -16.50 15.54 -5.94
CA GLU A 60 -16.59 14.26 -6.63
C GLU A 60 -15.65 13.22 -6.02
N LEU A 61 -14.42 13.61 -5.66
CA LEU A 61 -13.45 12.71 -5.03
C LEU A 61 -13.87 12.32 -3.61
N LYS A 62 -14.39 13.27 -2.81
CA LYS A 62 -14.98 12.97 -1.49
C LYS A 62 -16.16 12.00 -1.61
N GLY A 63 -17.06 12.23 -2.57
CA GLY A 63 -18.18 11.34 -2.84
C GLY A 63 -17.72 9.94 -3.27
N SER A 64 -16.74 9.87 -4.16
CA SER A 64 -16.17 8.61 -4.63
C SER A 64 -15.50 7.82 -3.51
N MET A 65 -14.75 8.50 -2.65
CA MET A 65 -14.16 7.92 -1.44
C MET A 65 -15.21 7.33 -0.50
N GLY A 66 -16.30 8.05 -0.25
CA GLY A 66 -17.41 7.55 0.56
C GLY A 66 -18.06 6.28 -0.02
N ASN A 67 -18.11 6.18 -1.35
CA ASN A 67 -18.69 5.05 -2.07
C ASN A 67 -17.78 3.82 -2.14
N LEU A 68 -16.51 3.90 -1.72
CA LEU A 68 -15.63 2.73 -1.68
C LEU A 68 -16.16 1.60 -0.79
N ARG A 69 -17.02 1.91 0.19
CA ARG A 69 -17.71 0.90 1.01
C ARG A 69 -18.65 -0.01 0.21
N LEU A 70 -19.10 0.45 -0.96
CA LEU A 70 -20.02 -0.27 -1.85
C LEU A 70 -19.26 -1.19 -2.81
N ALA A 71 -17.94 -1.10 -2.87
CA ALA A 71 -17.12 -1.97 -3.69
C ALA A 71 -17.21 -3.43 -3.19
N ALA A 72 -17.17 -4.36 -4.14
CA ALA A 72 -17.14 -5.78 -3.82
C ALA A 72 -15.85 -6.16 -3.07
N LEU A 73 -15.94 -7.10 -2.13
CA LEU A 73 -14.80 -7.51 -1.30
C LEU A 73 -13.63 -8.06 -2.14
N GLY A 74 -13.93 -8.88 -3.15
CA GLY A 74 -12.91 -9.48 -4.02
C GLY A 74 -12.01 -8.43 -4.66
N PRO A 75 -12.55 -7.52 -5.49
CA PRO A 75 -11.82 -6.38 -6.04
C PRO A 75 -11.14 -5.53 -4.96
N THR A 76 -11.83 -5.24 -3.85
CA THR A 76 -11.25 -4.44 -2.75
C THR A 76 -9.99 -5.06 -2.16
N VAL A 77 -9.97 -6.38 -1.96
CA VAL A 77 -8.79 -7.11 -1.47
C VAL A 77 -7.71 -7.17 -2.54
N CYS A 78 -8.06 -7.47 -3.80
CA CYS A 78 -7.10 -7.50 -4.91
C CYS A 78 -6.36 -6.16 -5.07
N PHE A 79 -7.08 -5.04 -4.98
CA PHE A 79 -6.55 -3.69 -5.16
C PHE A 79 -6.24 -2.97 -3.84
N CYS A 80 -6.18 -3.69 -2.71
CA CYS A 80 -6.06 -3.08 -1.40
C CYS A 80 -4.79 -2.22 -1.26
N HIS A 81 -3.67 -2.69 -1.80
CA HIS A 81 -2.40 -1.98 -1.76
C HIS A 81 -2.44 -0.68 -2.58
N GLN A 82 -3.03 -0.68 -3.78
CA GLN A 82 -3.20 0.57 -4.55
C GLN A 82 -4.19 1.53 -3.89
N LEU A 83 -5.29 1.01 -3.33
CA LEU A 83 -6.26 1.84 -2.61
C LEU A 83 -5.62 2.54 -1.42
N LEU A 84 -4.92 1.78 -0.57
CA LEU A 84 -4.24 2.33 0.59
C LEU A 84 -3.14 3.30 0.18
N ASP A 85 -2.34 3.00 -0.84
CA ASP A 85 -1.33 3.90 -1.37
C ASP A 85 -1.94 5.26 -1.77
N LYS A 86 -2.98 5.25 -2.61
CA LYS A 86 -3.66 6.48 -3.04
C LYS A 86 -4.30 7.24 -1.89
N LEU A 87 -4.99 6.56 -0.97
CA LEU A 87 -5.61 7.22 0.19
C LEU A 87 -4.57 7.82 1.14
N ILE A 88 -3.47 7.11 1.40
CA ILE A 88 -2.37 7.60 2.24
C ILE A 88 -1.70 8.79 1.57
N LEU A 89 -1.51 8.76 0.25
CA LEU A 89 -0.96 9.87 -0.51
C LEU A 89 -1.82 11.13 -0.35
N LEU A 90 -3.15 11.00 -0.43
CA LEU A 90 -4.09 12.12 -0.19
C LEU A 90 -4.01 12.70 1.24
N ILE A 91 -3.57 11.90 2.23
CA ILE A 91 -3.40 12.34 3.62
C ILE A 91 -2.06 13.06 3.81
N VAL A 92 -0.97 12.42 3.36
CA VAL A 92 0.41 12.87 3.61
C VAL A 92 0.81 14.00 2.67
N ARG A 93 0.22 14.04 1.47
CA ARG A 93 0.44 15.08 0.47
C ARG A 93 -0.91 15.63 -0.03
N PRO A 94 -1.54 16.53 0.75
CA PRO A 94 -2.79 17.17 0.33
C PRO A 94 -2.61 17.85 -1.03
N PRO A 95 -3.51 17.59 -2.00
CA PRO A 95 -3.40 18.18 -3.33
C PRO A 95 -3.72 19.67 -3.30
N VAL A 96 -3.12 20.42 -4.23
CA VAL A 96 -3.36 21.85 -4.42
C VAL A 96 -4.06 22.05 -5.76
N ILE A 97 -5.20 22.72 -5.76
CA ILE A 97 -6.00 22.99 -6.95
C ILE A 97 -6.30 24.49 -6.99
N GLY A 98 -6.02 25.15 -8.12
CA GLY A 98 -6.20 26.61 -8.23
C GLY A 98 -5.44 27.42 -7.17
N GLY A 99 -4.31 26.90 -6.66
CA GLY A 99 -3.54 27.52 -5.58
C GLY A 99 -4.08 27.30 -4.15
N HIS A 100 -5.17 26.54 -4.00
CA HIS A 100 -5.76 26.21 -2.70
C HIS A 100 -5.51 24.75 -2.31
N ILE A 101 -5.15 24.51 -1.05
CA ILE A 101 -5.00 23.16 -0.50
C ILE A 101 -6.39 22.54 -0.32
N VAL A 102 -6.58 21.34 -0.88
CA VAL A 102 -7.84 20.61 -0.82
C VAL A 102 -7.90 19.74 0.44
N ASN A 103 -9.00 19.87 1.20
CA ASN A 103 -9.16 19.21 2.49
C ASN A 103 -9.71 17.78 2.34
N LEU A 104 -8.85 16.85 1.89
CA LEU A 104 -9.18 15.43 1.69
C LEU A 104 -8.72 14.53 2.84
N GLY A 105 -7.71 14.95 3.61
CA GLY A 105 -7.01 14.08 4.57
C GLY A 105 -7.92 13.40 5.60
N ARG A 106 -8.87 14.13 6.19
CA ARG A 106 -9.84 13.53 7.14
C ARG A 106 -10.69 12.45 6.49
N ALA A 107 -11.29 12.76 5.33
CA ALA A 107 -12.17 11.82 4.64
C ALA A 107 -11.38 10.59 4.16
N ALA A 108 -10.13 10.79 3.69
CA ALA A 108 -9.27 9.70 3.26
C ALA A 108 -8.90 8.79 4.44
N PHE A 109 -8.58 9.36 5.60
CA PHE A 109 -8.28 8.60 6.80
C PHE A 109 -9.48 7.77 7.30
N GLU A 110 -10.68 8.37 7.30
CA GLU A 110 -11.92 7.66 7.65
C GLU A 110 -12.17 6.46 6.72
N VAL A 111 -11.89 6.62 5.42
CA VAL A 111 -12.01 5.54 4.45
C VAL A 111 -10.95 4.46 4.63
N VAL A 112 -9.69 4.82 4.94
CA VAL A 112 -8.64 3.83 5.27
C VAL A 112 -9.09 2.97 6.45
N ALA A 113 -9.54 3.59 7.53
CA ALA A 113 -10.02 2.87 8.71
C ALA A 113 -11.22 1.96 8.37
N MET A 114 -12.15 2.46 7.55
CA MET A 114 -13.31 1.71 7.09
C MET A 114 -12.91 0.50 6.24
N LEU A 115 -12.03 0.65 5.25
CA LEU A 115 -11.55 -0.43 4.39
C LEU A 115 -10.84 -1.52 5.20
N VAL A 116 -9.93 -1.13 6.11
CA VAL A 116 -9.22 -2.07 6.97
C VAL A 116 -10.22 -2.84 7.85
N SER A 117 -11.19 -2.15 8.45
CA SER A 117 -12.22 -2.80 9.26
C SER A 117 -13.12 -3.72 8.44
N GLN A 118 -13.50 -3.32 7.22
CA GLN A 118 -14.34 -4.11 6.33
C GLN A 118 -13.63 -5.39 5.90
N ILE A 119 -12.37 -5.28 5.47
CA ILE A 119 -11.54 -6.44 5.11
C ILE A 119 -11.39 -7.34 6.32
N HIS A 120 -10.99 -6.82 7.48
CA HIS A 120 -10.79 -7.62 8.68
C HIS A 120 -12.05 -8.41 9.09
N ARG A 121 -13.20 -7.74 9.23
CA ARG A 121 -14.46 -8.39 9.65
C ARG A 121 -15.00 -9.39 8.64
N THR A 122 -14.88 -9.09 7.35
CA THR A 122 -15.46 -9.97 6.31
C THR A 122 -14.62 -11.22 6.09
N LEU A 123 -13.31 -11.15 6.41
CA LEU A 123 -12.43 -12.32 6.32
C LEU A 123 -12.64 -13.31 7.48
N GLU A 124 -13.06 -12.86 8.67
CA GLU A 124 -13.37 -13.73 9.82
C GLU A 124 -14.51 -14.72 9.54
N GLY A 125 -15.54 -14.30 8.80
CA GLY A 125 -16.71 -15.13 8.51
C GLY A 125 -16.54 -16.18 7.42
N SER A 126 -15.41 -16.15 6.68
CA SER A 126 -15.18 -16.99 5.49
C SER A 126 -13.86 -17.76 5.61
N GLN A 127 -13.65 -18.42 6.75
CA GLN A 127 -12.45 -19.21 7.03
C GLN A 127 -12.68 -20.71 6.79
N ASP A 128 -11.63 -21.40 6.36
CA ASP A 128 -11.61 -22.87 6.32
C ASP A 128 -11.46 -23.47 7.73
N GLN A 129 -11.42 -24.80 7.82
CA GLN A 129 -11.25 -25.51 9.10
C GLN A 129 -9.92 -25.20 9.81
N HIS A 130 -8.97 -24.58 9.11
CA HIS A 130 -7.67 -24.16 9.62
C HIS A 130 -7.61 -22.66 9.95
N GLY A 131 -8.74 -21.95 9.90
CA GLY A 131 -8.82 -20.50 10.17
C GLY A 131 -8.28 -19.62 9.04
N ARG A 132 -8.07 -20.18 7.84
CA ARG A 132 -7.50 -19.45 6.70
C ARG A 132 -8.63 -18.93 5.82
N ASN A 133 -8.54 -17.67 5.44
CA ASN A 133 -9.44 -17.12 4.44
C ASN A 133 -8.87 -17.34 3.03
N GLY A 134 -9.62 -18.02 2.16
CA GLY A 134 -9.17 -18.36 0.80
C GLY A 134 -8.79 -17.14 -0.04
N LEU A 135 -9.55 -16.04 0.04
CA LEU A 135 -9.29 -14.81 -0.71
C LEU A 135 -7.98 -14.16 -0.25
N LEU A 136 -7.77 -14.04 1.06
CA LEU A 136 -6.54 -13.47 1.61
C LEU A 136 -5.32 -14.37 1.32
N ALA A 137 -5.48 -15.69 1.45
CA ALA A 137 -4.42 -16.64 1.14
C ALA A 137 -4.01 -16.56 -0.34
N SER A 138 -4.99 -16.49 -1.26
CA SER A 138 -4.72 -16.28 -2.68
C SER A 138 -4.05 -14.93 -2.95
N TYR A 139 -4.52 -13.85 -2.32
CA TYR A 139 -3.90 -12.54 -2.46
C TYR A 139 -2.42 -12.57 -2.02
N LEU A 140 -2.13 -13.10 -0.83
CA LEU A 140 -0.76 -13.23 -0.32
C LEU A 140 0.11 -14.10 -1.22
N TYR A 141 -0.44 -15.19 -1.75
CA TYR A 141 0.29 -16.03 -2.69
C TYR A 141 0.70 -15.24 -3.93
N TYR A 142 -0.25 -14.58 -4.62
CA TYR A 142 0.04 -13.91 -5.89
C TYR A 142 0.71 -12.54 -5.77
N ALA A 143 0.49 -11.80 -4.68
CA ALA A 143 1.15 -10.51 -4.47
C ALA A 143 2.64 -10.67 -4.11
N PHE A 144 3.03 -11.81 -3.54
CA PHE A 144 4.40 -12.03 -3.05
C PHE A 144 5.16 -13.14 -3.80
N HIS A 145 4.54 -13.84 -4.76
CA HIS A 145 5.22 -14.83 -5.60
C HIS A 145 5.13 -14.43 -7.06
N LEU A 146 6.27 -14.52 -7.76
CA LEU A 146 6.28 -14.33 -9.21
C LEU A 146 5.73 -15.57 -9.91
N PRO A 147 5.10 -15.43 -11.09
CA PRO A 147 4.60 -16.57 -11.89
C PRO A 147 5.66 -17.64 -12.23
N SER A 148 6.95 -17.33 -12.11
CA SER A 148 8.05 -18.26 -12.33
C SER A 148 8.21 -19.31 -11.23
N ASP A 149 7.63 -19.11 -10.05
CA ASP A 149 7.68 -20.06 -8.93
C ASP A 149 6.53 -21.07 -8.97
N MET A 150 5.76 -21.14 -10.08
CA MET A 150 4.84 -22.26 -10.28
C MET A 150 5.67 -23.55 -10.18
N PRO A 151 5.41 -24.41 -9.18
CA PRO A 151 6.14 -25.65 -9.10
C PRO A 151 5.86 -26.40 -10.39
N ALA A 152 6.92 -26.95 -11.00
CA ALA A 152 6.89 -27.74 -12.22
C ALA A 152 6.12 -29.06 -12.05
N GLN A 153 4.94 -29.05 -11.40
CA GLN A 153 4.07 -30.21 -11.19
C GLN A 153 3.31 -30.64 -12.44
N LEU A 154 3.61 -30.03 -13.60
CA LEU A 154 3.21 -30.55 -14.91
C LEU A 154 4.39 -31.13 -15.73
N SER A 155 5.62 -31.15 -15.20
CA SER A 155 6.74 -31.79 -15.88
C SER A 155 7.54 -32.69 -14.93
N SER A 156 7.22 -33.98 -14.98
CA SER A 156 8.13 -35.14 -14.90
C SER A 156 9.49 -34.97 -14.20
N SER A 157 9.64 -35.69 -13.09
CA SER A 157 10.84 -36.45 -12.68
C SER A 157 12.24 -35.81 -12.84
N VAL A 158 12.72 -35.11 -11.81
CA VAL A 158 14.15 -35.10 -11.42
C VAL A 158 14.31 -34.67 -9.95
N PRO A 159 15.05 -35.42 -9.09
CA PRO A 159 15.24 -35.07 -7.69
C PRO A 159 16.56 -34.31 -7.48
N HIS A 160 16.62 -33.03 -7.84
CA HIS A 160 17.61 -32.11 -7.26
C HIS A 160 17.33 -30.65 -7.66
N ALA A 161 16.71 -29.89 -6.76
CA ALA A 161 16.86 -28.44 -6.73
C ALA A 161 16.49 -27.94 -5.33
N SER A 162 17.51 -27.73 -4.52
CA SER A 162 17.46 -26.87 -3.34
C SER A 162 17.25 -25.42 -3.82
N SER A 163 16.01 -24.99 -3.94
CA SER A 163 15.65 -23.58 -4.10
C SER A 163 15.11 -23.05 -2.78
N THR A 164 16.04 -22.63 -1.91
CA THR A 164 15.77 -21.66 -0.86
C THR A 164 15.39 -20.33 -1.51
N SER A 165 14.10 -20.10 -1.74
CA SER A 165 13.57 -18.75 -1.96
C SER A 165 12.74 -18.35 -0.75
N ALA A 166 13.43 -18.00 0.33
CA ALA A 166 12.82 -17.36 1.48
C ALA A 166 12.67 -15.87 1.17
N TYR A 167 11.61 -15.50 0.47
CA TYR A 167 11.14 -14.10 0.47
C TYR A 167 10.51 -13.84 1.84
N HIS A 168 11.35 -13.41 2.78
CA HIS A 168 10.91 -12.92 4.07
C HIS A 168 10.12 -11.62 3.88
N SER A 169 8.80 -11.71 3.79
CA SER A 169 7.92 -10.58 4.06
C SER A 169 8.12 -10.20 5.53
N ALA A 170 8.83 -9.09 5.76
CA ALA A 170 9.17 -8.59 7.08
C ALA A 170 7.94 -7.97 7.77
N THR A 171 7.07 -8.84 8.29
CA THR A 171 6.15 -8.51 9.39
C THR A 171 6.30 -9.53 10.53
N LEU A 172 7.54 -9.95 10.80
CA LEU A 172 7.87 -10.71 12.01
C LEU A 172 8.02 -9.73 13.17
N SER A 173 6.88 -9.41 13.76
CA SER A 173 6.80 -8.78 15.08
C SER A 173 7.59 -9.62 16.09
N ARG A 174 8.57 -8.98 16.71
CA ARG A 174 9.48 -9.53 17.71
C ARG A 174 8.73 -9.88 18.99
N ALA A 175 8.17 -11.08 19.08
CA ALA A 175 7.78 -11.69 20.36
C ALA A 175 8.74 -12.87 20.63
N THR A 176 9.42 -12.78 21.77
CA THR A 176 10.58 -13.58 22.16
C THR A 176 10.20 -15.02 22.51
N GLY A 177 10.36 -15.94 21.55
CA GLY A 177 10.50 -17.38 21.78
C GLY A 177 11.93 -17.81 21.47
N ARG A 178 12.69 -18.16 22.52
CA ARG A 178 14.10 -18.60 22.50
C ARG A 178 14.38 -19.69 21.45
N PRO A 179 15.44 -19.56 20.61
CA PRO A 179 16.10 -20.71 20.04
C PRO A 179 17.43 -20.99 20.74
N SER A 180 17.72 -22.28 20.83
CA SER A 180 18.87 -22.94 21.45
C SER A 180 20.21 -22.41 20.93
N SER A 181 21.20 -22.35 21.82
CA SER A 181 22.53 -21.79 21.56
C SER A 181 23.26 -22.45 20.40
N LEU A 182 23.79 -21.62 19.50
CA LEU A 182 24.95 -21.96 18.67
C LEU A 182 26.05 -20.94 18.97
N THR A 183 27.08 -21.41 19.67
CA THR A 183 28.30 -20.67 20.02
C THR A 183 29.10 -20.36 18.76
N LEU A 184 29.13 -19.10 18.35
CA LEU A 184 30.06 -18.59 17.34
C LEU A 184 31.23 -17.90 18.04
N ALA A 185 32.40 -18.54 17.98
CA ALA A 185 33.65 -17.99 18.44
C ALA A 185 34.00 -16.72 17.64
N ARG A 186 34.06 -15.59 18.35
CA ARG A 186 34.97 -14.45 18.15
C ARG A 186 35.32 -14.11 16.70
N CYS A 187 34.36 -13.56 15.95
CA CYS A 187 34.66 -12.82 14.71
C CYS A 187 34.56 -11.32 14.99
N ARG A 188 35.71 -10.65 15.14
CA ARG A 188 35.78 -9.18 15.11
C ARG A 188 35.63 -8.74 13.65
N SER A 189 34.45 -8.24 13.28
CA SER A 189 34.26 -7.55 12.01
C SER A 189 34.47 -6.06 12.23
N ILE A 190 35.61 -5.55 11.77
CA ILE A 190 35.88 -4.12 11.65
C ILE A 190 35.63 -3.81 10.18
N SER A 191 34.44 -3.30 9.85
CA SER A 191 34.14 -2.83 8.50
C SER A 191 34.51 -1.35 8.42
N ASN A 192 35.60 -1.04 7.72
CA ASN A 192 35.98 0.32 7.36
C ASN A 192 35.91 0.43 5.84
N SER A 193 34.76 0.88 5.33
CA SER A 193 34.69 1.65 4.09
C SER A 193 35.75 2.74 4.20
N ASN A 194 36.66 2.80 3.24
CA ASN A 194 37.75 3.77 3.21
C ASN A 194 37.19 5.21 3.34
N PRO A 195 37.63 5.99 4.34
CA PRO A 195 38.17 7.29 4.02
C PRO A 195 39.64 7.29 4.45
N ASP A 196 40.52 7.34 3.46
CA ASP A 196 41.87 7.83 3.71
C ASP A 196 41.68 9.28 4.21
N LEU A 197 42.17 9.54 5.45
CA LEU A 197 41.94 10.70 6.36
C LEU A 197 41.10 10.36 7.60
N THR A 198 41.64 9.51 8.48
CA THR A 198 41.32 9.57 9.92
C THR A 198 42.37 10.41 10.63
N SER A 199 42.36 11.72 10.36
CA SER A 199 42.85 12.68 11.35
C SER A 199 41.81 12.77 12.46
N THR A 200 42.22 12.40 13.67
CA THR A 200 41.48 12.52 14.93
C THR A 200 40.81 13.89 15.08
N PRO A 201 39.49 13.97 15.36
CA PRO A 201 38.92 15.18 15.95
C PRO A 201 38.22 14.82 17.26
N GLY A 202 38.92 15.09 18.36
CA GLY A 202 38.40 14.93 19.71
C GLY A 202 39.22 15.80 20.64
N SER A 203 39.17 17.11 20.43
CA SER A 203 39.65 18.12 21.38
C SER A 203 39.09 19.49 20.98
N THR A 204 38.69 20.28 21.98
CA THR A 204 38.32 21.71 21.95
C THR A 204 36.92 22.11 21.46
N ASP A 205 35.88 21.76 22.22
CA ASP A 205 34.58 22.47 22.17
C ASP A 205 34.27 23.29 23.45
N ASP A 206 35.16 23.29 24.45
CA ASP A 206 34.88 23.94 25.75
C ASP A 206 35.52 25.33 25.94
N GLU A 207 36.39 25.80 25.04
CA GLU A 207 37.13 27.07 25.24
C GLU A 207 36.44 28.31 24.64
N GLU A 208 35.66 28.16 23.56
CA GLU A 208 34.92 29.28 22.96
C GLU A 208 33.66 29.65 23.75
N VAL A 209 33.04 28.70 24.45
CA VAL A 209 31.85 28.91 25.29
C VAL A 209 32.19 29.74 26.54
N LEU A 210 33.39 29.54 27.11
CA LEU A 210 33.88 30.29 28.28
C LEU A 210 34.27 31.74 27.96
N LYS A 211 34.62 32.05 26.69
CA LYS A 211 35.00 33.40 26.24
C LYS A 211 33.79 34.29 25.98
N ILE A 212 32.62 33.69 25.70
CA ILE A 212 31.36 34.40 25.43
C ILE A 212 30.61 34.74 26.74
N MET A 213 30.79 33.95 27.81
CA MET A 213 30.12 34.16 29.11
C MET A 213 30.82 35.14 30.06
N GLY A 214 32.05 35.59 29.77
CA GLY A 214 32.85 36.47 30.65
C GLY A 214 32.64 37.99 30.50
N GLY A 215 31.77 38.44 29.59
CA GLY A 215 31.64 39.86 29.23
C GLY A 215 30.36 40.55 29.73
N LYS A 216 30.14 40.64 31.05
CA LYS A 216 29.11 41.52 31.62
C LYS A 216 29.57 42.12 32.97
N VAL A 217 30.13 43.33 32.92
CA VAL A 217 30.15 44.26 34.07
C VAL A 217 29.76 45.66 33.59
N HIS A 218 28.87 46.25 34.37
CA HIS A 218 28.15 47.51 34.26
C HIS A 218 29.01 48.79 34.19
N ILE A 219 28.53 49.75 33.37
CA ILE A 219 28.19 51.17 33.65
C ILE A 219 29.08 52.02 34.58
N ALA A 220 29.60 53.10 33.97
CA ALA A 220 29.78 54.51 34.39
C ALA A 220 30.39 54.91 35.75
N SER A 221 31.41 55.77 35.70
CA SER A 221 31.36 57.19 36.10
C SER A 221 32.59 57.92 35.55
#